data_AF-A0A7C3I097-F1
#
_entry.id   AF-A0A7C3I097-F1
#
_cell.length_a   1.000
_cell.length_b   1.000
_cell.length_c   1.000
_cell.angle_alpha   90.00
_cell.angle_beta   90.00
_cell.angle_gamma   90.00
#
_symmetry.space_group_name_H-M   'P 1'
#
loop_
_entity.id
_entity.type
_entity.pdbx_description
1 polymer ?
#
loop_
_entity_poly.entity_id
_entity_poly.type
_entity_poly.pdbx_seq_one_letter_code
_entity_poly.pdbx_strand_id
1 'polypeptide(L)' 'MKSIMILLIASFVVLAACEKLAEEETPVCKDCYSVRYLTSGMSAIDTPQTLRLCGGDVISWENFDDKVEDSTTIKYYCH' A
#
# COMPACT_ATOMS: atom_id res chain seq x y z
N MET A 1 16.48 -28.69 -38.06
CA MET A 1 15.19 -27.96 -38.13
C MET A 1 14.36 -28.05 -36.83
N LYS A 2 14.25 -29.22 -36.17
CA LYS A 2 13.45 -29.35 -34.92
C LYS A 2 13.93 -28.48 -33.74
N SER A 3 15.24 -28.28 -33.54
CA SER A 3 15.75 -27.41 -32.45
C SER A 3 15.43 -25.92 -32.61
N ILE A 4 15.29 -25.43 -33.85
CA ILE A 4 15.02 -24.00 -34.11
C ILE A 4 13.56 -23.66 -33.76
N MET A 5 12.63 -24.59 -34.03
CA MET A 5 11.22 -24.48 -33.65
C MET A 5 11.03 -24.37 -32.13
N ILE A 6 11.78 -25.15 -31.34
CA ILE A 6 11.67 -25.14 -29.87
C ILE A 6 12.13 -23.79 -29.29
N LEU A 7 13.19 -23.21 -29.85
CA LEU A 7 13.71 -21.90 -29.46
C LEU A 7 12.72 -20.76 -29.71
N LEU A 8 12.01 -20.79 -30.85
CA LEU A 8 11.00 -19.79 -31.19
C LEU A 8 9.76 -19.87 -30.26
N ILE A 9 9.36 -21.08 -29.88
CA ILE A 9 8.24 -21.28 -28.95
C ILE A 9 8.63 -20.81 -27.54
N ALA A 10 9.85 -21.12 -27.09
CA ALA A 10 10.34 -20.66 -25.79
C ALA A 10 10.42 -19.13 -25.71
N SER A 11 10.87 -18.46 -26.78
CA SER A 11 10.91 -16.99 -26.81
C SER A 11 9.52 -16.34 -26.74
N PHE A 12 8.50 -16.97 -27.33
CA PHE A 12 7.14 -16.43 -27.33
C PHE A 12 6.48 -16.56 -25.94
N VAL A 13 6.73 -17.66 -25.24
CA VAL A 13 6.21 -17.88 -23.87
C VAL A 13 6.79 -16.87 -22.87
N VAL A 14 8.08 -16.51 -23.01
CA VAL A 14 8.73 -15.52 -22.15
C VAL A 14 8.15 -14.12 -22.37
N LEU A 15 7.86 -13.75 -23.62
CA LEU A 15 7.26 -12.44 -23.94
C LEU A 15 5.80 -12.35 -23.43
N ALA A 16 5.00 -13.41 -23.64
CA ALA A 16 3.61 -13.44 -23.17
C ALA A 16 3.48 -13.45 -21.62
N ALA A 17 4.46 -14.02 -20.92
CA ALA A 17 4.53 -13.95 -19.46
C ALA A 17 4.95 -12.55 -18.96
N CYS A 18 5.68 -11.79 -19.78
CA CYS A 18 6.16 -10.46 -19.41
C CYS A 18 5.05 -9.41 -19.46
N GLU A 19 4.14 -9.50 -20.43
CA GLU A 19 2.98 -8.59 -20.54
C GLU A 19 2.02 -8.73 -19.35
N LYS A 20 1.82 -9.95 -18.83
CA LYS A 20 1.00 -10.17 -17.63
C LYS A 20 1.63 -9.62 -16.34
N LEU A 21 2.96 -9.55 -16.26
CA LEU A 21 3.65 -9.06 -15.06
C LEU A 21 3.56 -7.53 -14.92
N ALA A 22 3.30 -6.80 -16.01
CA ALA A 22 3.11 -5.36 -15.96
C ALA A 22 1.67 -4.95 -15.61
N GLU A 23 0.71 -5.84 -15.84
CA GLU A 23 -0.72 -5.59 -15.63
C GLU A 23 -1.21 -6.05 -14.24
N GLU A 24 -0.47 -6.93 -13.58
CA GLU A 24 -0.69 -7.30 -12.17
C GLU A 24 0.06 -6.33 -11.24
N GLU A 25 -0.70 -5.38 -10.70
CA GLU A 25 -0.43 -4.68 -9.43
C GLU A 25 0.72 -3.66 -9.43
N THR A 26 0.52 -2.50 -10.08
CA THR A 26 1.15 -1.30 -9.51
C THR A 26 0.56 -1.09 -8.12
N PRO A 27 1.38 -1.10 -7.04
CA PRO A 27 0.84 -1.02 -5.70
C PRO A 27 0.17 0.35 -5.54
N VAL A 28 -1.12 0.35 -5.22
CA VAL A 28 -1.87 1.60 -5.00
C VAL A 28 -1.18 2.37 -3.88
N CYS A 29 -0.63 3.53 -4.22
CA CYS A 29 -0.01 4.42 -3.26
C CYS A 29 -1.01 5.44 -2.74
N LYS A 30 -1.13 5.57 -1.42
CA LYS A 30 -1.97 6.53 -0.73
C LYS A 30 -1.14 7.44 0.17
N ASP A 31 -1.63 8.65 0.39
CA ASP A 31 -1.04 9.54 1.38
C ASP A 31 -1.73 9.26 2.73
N CYS A 32 -0.97 8.70 3.65
CA CYS A 32 -1.41 8.24 4.95
C CYS A 32 -0.95 9.19 6.06
N TYR A 33 -1.77 9.37 7.08
CA TYR A 33 -1.49 10.27 8.19
C TYR A 33 -2.06 9.72 9.50
N SER A 34 -1.52 10.22 10.61
CA SER A 34 -2.10 10.01 11.93
C SER A 34 -2.69 11.31 12.44
N VAL A 35 -3.80 11.22 13.17
CA VAL A 35 -4.47 12.36 13.80
C VAL A 35 -4.57 12.10 15.29
N ARG A 36 -4.15 13.07 16.10
CA ARG A 36 -4.30 13.05 17.54
C ARG A 36 -5.58 13.78 17.93
N TYR A 37 -6.47 13.12 18.65
CA TYR A 37 -7.73 13.66 19.18
C TYR A 37 -7.70 13.79 20.69
N LEU A 38 -8.43 14.75 21.26
CA LEU A 38 -8.74 14.76 22.70
C LEU A 38 -9.77 13.67 23.02
N THR A 39 -9.47 12.82 23.98
CA THR A 39 -10.36 11.73 24.42
C THR A 39 -11.68 12.26 25.00
N SER A 40 -11.69 13.46 25.59
CA SER A 40 -12.86 14.07 26.22
C SER A 40 -13.90 14.65 25.25
N GLY A 41 -13.54 14.86 23.97
CA GLY A 41 -14.43 15.57 23.04
C GLY A 41 -14.20 15.25 21.56
N MET A 42 -13.37 14.26 21.22
CA MET A 42 -13.00 13.88 19.85
C MET A 42 -12.59 15.06 18.96
N SER A 43 -12.09 16.14 19.56
CA SER A 43 -11.58 17.30 18.82
C SER A 43 -10.18 16.97 18.34
N ALA A 44 -9.92 17.12 17.04
CA ALA A 44 -8.59 16.96 16.48
C ALA A 44 -7.66 18.04 17.05
N ILE A 45 -6.54 17.60 17.60
CA ILE A 45 -5.50 18.46 18.20
C ILE A 45 -4.43 18.75 17.15
N ASP A 46 -3.97 17.70 16.45
CA ASP A 46 -2.82 17.78 15.56
C ASP A 46 -2.73 16.57 14.60
N THR A 47 -1.96 16.71 13.52
CA THR A 47 -1.57 15.68 12.55
C THR A 47 -0.05 15.48 12.60
N PRO A 48 0.45 14.68 13.56
CA PRO A 48 1.89 14.60 13.84
C PRO A 48 2.71 13.87 12.77
N GLN A 49 2.07 13.12 11.85
CA GLN A 49 2.78 12.33 10.85
C GLN A 49 1.98 12.22 9.55
N THR A 50 2.67 12.41 8.42
CA THR A 50 2.16 12.18 7.07
C THR A 50 3.22 11.44 6.25
N LEU A 51 2.81 10.39 5.55
CA LEU A 51 3.66 9.44 4.85
C LEU A 51 2.98 9.05 3.53
N ARG A 52 3.75 8.78 2.48
CA ARG A 52 3.22 8.12 1.29
C ARG A 52 3.52 6.63 1.38
N LEU A 53 2.48 5.80 1.45
CA LEU A 53 2.59 4.33 1.58
C LEU A 53 1.98 3.66 0.34
N CYS A 54 2.45 2.47 -0.01
CA CYS A 54 1.98 1.75 -1.21
C CYS A 54 1.65 0.29 -0.89
N GLY A 55 0.66 -0.26 -1.59
CA GLY A 55 0.34 -1.69 -1.53
C GLY A 55 -0.01 -2.15 -0.11
N GLY A 56 0.67 -3.19 0.37
CA GLY A 56 0.41 -3.78 1.70
C GLY A 56 0.62 -2.83 2.87
N ASP A 57 1.48 -1.83 2.73
CA ASP A 57 1.77 -0.86 3.80
C ASP A 57 0.56 0.05 4.08
N VAL A 58 -0.24 0.37 3.06
CA VAL A 58 -1.50 1.12 3.21
C VAL A 58 -2.48 0.32 4.07
N ILE A 59 -2.62 -0.98 3.77
CA ILE A 59 -3.52 -1.87 4.50
C ILE A 59 -3.05 -2.00 5.95
N SER A 60 -1.75 -2.16 6.19
CA SER A 60 -1.22 -2.23 7.55
C SER A 60 -1.46 -0.93 8.31
N TRP A 61 -1.35 0.23 7.66
CA TRP A 61 -1.54 1.52 8.30
C TRP A 61 -2.99 1.76 8.74
N GLU A 62 -3.96 1.47 7.88
CA GLU A 62 -5.40 1.62 8.18
C GLU A 62 -5.89 0.63 9.25
N ASN A 63 -5.15 -0.46 9.48
CA ASN A 63 -5.47 -1.48 10.48
C ASN A 63 -4.70 -1.32 11.80
N PHE A 64 -3.92 -0.25 11.99
CA PHE A 64 -3.34 0.02 13.31
C PHE A 64 -4.44 0.34 14.31
N ASP A 65 -4.38 -0.34 15.46
CA ASP A 65 -5.25 -0.04 16.59
C ASP A 65 -5.06 1.40 17.06
N ASP A 66 -6.16 2.02 17.51
CA ASP A 66 -6.14 3.33 18.11
C ASP A 66 -5.17 3.36 19.31
N LYS A 67 -4.20 4.28 19.27
CA LYS A 67 -3.24 4.44 20.37
C LYS A 67 -3.74 5.48 21.35
N VAL A 68 -4.03 5.06 22.59
CA VAL A 68 -4.48 5.94 23.66
C VAL A 68 -3.29 6.33 24.55
N GLU A 69 -2.99 7.63 24.62
CA GLU A 69 -1.94 8.20 25.47
C GLU A 69 -2.53 9.36 26.30
N ASP A 70 -2.48 9.21 27.62
CA ASP A 70 -3.01 10.16 28.61
C ASP A 70 -4.48 10.56 28.37
N SER A 71 -4.67 11.72 27.74
CA SER A 71 -5.96 12.34 27.41
C SER A 71 -6.18 12.44 25.90
N THR A 72 -5.36 11.74 25.12
CA THR A 72 -5.37 11.79 23.67
C THR A 72 -5.48 10.41 23.04
N THR A 73 -6.13 10.35 21.89
CA THR A 73 -6.27 9.14 21.08
C THR A 73 -5.69 9.43 19.71
N ILE A 74 -4.76 8.61 19.24
CA ILE A 74 -4.19 8.68 17.90
C ILE A 74 -4.91 7.67 17.02
N LYS A 75 -5.43 8.15 15.88
CA LYS A 75 -6.07 7.33 14.85
C LYS A 75 -5.30 7.45 13.53
N TYR A 76 -5.39 6.43 12.69
CA TYR A 76 -4.63 6.30 11.45
C TYR A 76 -5.55 6.31 10.23
N TYR A 77 -5.18 7.08 9.20
CA TYR A 77 -5.99 7.27 7.99
C TYR A 77 -5.11 7.27 6.73
N CYS A 78 -5.71 6.95 5.58
CA CYS A 78 -5.09 7.10 4.26
C CYS A 78 -6.09 7.72 3.27
N HIS A 79 -5.58 8.54 2.34
CA HIS A 79 -6.37 9.19 1.28
C HIS A 79 -5.96 8.74 -0.12
#